data_AF-A0ABD3QQS0-F1
#
_entry.id   AF-A0ABD3QQS0-F1
#
_cell.length_a   1.000
_cell.length_b   1.000
_cell.length_c   1.000
_cell.angle_alpha   90.00
_cell.angle_beta   90.00
_cell.angle_gamma   90.00
#
_symmetry.space_group_name_H-M   'P 1'
#
loop_
_entity.id
_entity.type
_entity.pdbx_description
1 polymer ?
#
loop_
_entity_poly.entity_id
_entity_poly.type
_entity_poly.pdbx_seq_one_letter_code
_entity_poly.pdbx_strand_id
1 'polypeptide(L)'
;MKLIRTTTLFLASITDAFVVPSKHHLLSLSSSLNMSSTSNASSLNEAKQYISYAISVGAPAYNAGDVQKCADTYKDAAKKIIPILPPVFQTKLKSEIEDFANSNPDAKAWALRRIFDSIMDYTQPIVPMDTSDNNISYEQFTSNQIGQPIQVMDNVMGGMSTGEWGPNSNTFSGVTSLANNGGFASIRWRFNNIQNWSYAKGIYIKGLKHSNPDEHTFSILLKDDMCERVRLTNYKAVFANPEQSNQTLYIPFSVFNTMEQMGRSLVGSPVFNPSAVTEIGLMAIKPSVVGDFQLDFDEWGLYML
;
A
#
# COMPACT_ATOMS: atom_id res chain seq x y z
N MET A 1 -35.83 -8.11 -64.95
CA MET A 1 -34.47 -8.54 -65.35
C MET A 1 -33.75 -7.31 -65.90
N LYS A 2 -32.71 -6.85 -65.19
CA LYS A 2 -31.79 -5.69 -65.42
C LYS A 2 -32.24 -4.56 -66.35
N LEU A 3 -32.32 -3.34 -65.80
CA LEU A 3 -31.82 -2.15 -66.51
C LEU A 3 -31.24 -1.14 -65.50
N ILE A 4 -30.04 -0.66 -65.83
CA ILE A 4 -29.24 0.35 -65.12
C ILE A 4 -29.80 1.74 -65.44
N ARG A 5 -29.82 2.67 -64.48
CA ARG A 5 -29.81 4.11 -64.77
C ARG A 5 -28.96 4.90 -63.78
N THR A 6 -28.03 5.62 -64.41
CA THR A 6 -27.08 6.62 -63.93
C THR A 6 -27.81 7.88 -63.44
N THR A 7 -27.32 8.51 -62.36
CA THR A 7 -27.61 9.92 -62.09
C THR A 7 -26.37 10.63 -61.56
N THR A 8 -25.92 11.58 -62.37
CA THR A 8 -24.90 12.61 -62.17
C THR A 8 -25.28 13.55 -61.03
N LEU A 9 -24.33 13.92 -60.15
CA LEU A 9 -24.50 15.05 -59.23
C LEU A 9 -23.46 16.16 -59.53
N PHE A 10 -23.99 17.37 -59.66
CA PHE A 10 -23.33 18.63 -59.96
C PHE A 10 -22.43 19.13 -58.83
N LEU A 11 -21.30 19.76 -59.19
CA LEU A 11 -20.56 20.66 -58.31
C LEU A 11 -21.27 22.02 -58.22
N ALA A 12 -21.33 22.60 -57.03
CA ALA A 12 -21.42 24.03 -56.82
C ALA A 12 -20.54 24.42 -55.63
N SER A 13 -19.55 25.27 -55.91
CA SER A 13 -18.70 25.96 -54.93
C SER A 13 -19.43 27.21 -54.45
N ILE A 14 -19.50 27.42 -53.14
CA ILE A 14 -19.75 28.74 -52.55
C ILE A 14 -18.78 28.89 -51.38
N THR A 15 -17.87 29.83 -51.55
CA THR A 15 -17.04 30.44 -50.50
C THR A 15 -17.92 31.38 -49.68
N ASP A 16 -17.90 31.25 -48.35
CA ASP A 16 -18.11 32.41 -47.49
C ASP A 16 -17.41 32.22 -46.14
N ALA A 17 -16.58 33.20 -45.82
CA ALA A 17 -15.86 33.34 -44.58
C ALA A 17 -16.83 33.78 -43.48
N PHE A 18 -16.87 33.04 -42.37
CA PHE A 18 -17.52 33.52 -41.16
C PHE A 18 -16.56 33.45 -39.97
N VAL A 19 -16.31 34.63 -39.42
CA VAL A 19 -15.47 34.92 -38.27
C VAL A 19 -16.07 34.29 -37.01
N VAL A 20 -15.30 33.45 -36.32
CA VAL A 20 -15.67 32.89 -35.00
C VAL A 20 -15.06 33.76 -33.90
N PRO A 21 -15.84 34.31 -32.96
CA PRO A 21 -15.27 34.96 -31.79
C PRO A 21 -14.84 33.90 -30.76
N SER A 22 -13.54 33.85 -30.49
CA SER A 22 -12.94 33.11 -29.38
C SER A 22 -13.33 33.73 -28.05
N LYS A 23 -14.05 32.98 -27.22
CA LYS A 23 -14.07 33.13 -25.75
C LYS A 23 -14.08 31.74 -25.12
N HIS A 24 -12.90 31.11 -25.07
CA HIS A 24 -12.67 30.06 -24.09
C HIS A 24 -12.35 30.72 -22.75
N HIS A 25 -13.34 30.73 -21.86
CA HIS A 25 -13.11 30.93 -20.43
C HIS A 25 -12.40 29.66 -19.93
N LEU A 26 -11.07 29.69 -19.89
CA LEU A 26 -10.27 28.71 -19.17
C LEU A 26 -10.52 28.96 -17.67
N LEU A 27 -11.39 28.15 -17.08
CA LEU A 27 -11.42 27.95 -15.63
C LEU A 27 -10.14 27.19 -15.28
N SER A 28 -9.17 27.89 -14.71
CA SER A 28 -8.00 27.29 -14.09
C SER A 28 -8.46 26.52 -12.85
N LEU A 29 -8.60 25.21 -12.98
CA LEU A 29 -8.59 24.31 -11.81
C LEU A 29 -7.19 24.41 -11.20
N SER A 30 -7.11 25.03 -10.03
CA SER A 30 -5.91 25.09 -9.20
C SER A 30 -5.54 23.68 -8.76
N SER A 31 -4.63 23.07 -9.51
CA SER A 31 -3.89 21.86 -9.14
C SER A 31 -2.81 22.22 -8.11
N SER A 32 -3.16 22.31 -6.83
CA SER A 32 -2.17 22.54 -5.77
C SER A 32 -2.21 21.50 -4.65
N LEU A 33 -2.95 20.40 -4.82
CA LEU A 33 -3.00 19.28 -3.86
C LEU A 33 -2.75 17.96 -4.59
N ASN A 34 -1.57 17.81 -5.20
CA ASN A 34 -1.11 16.53 -5.78
C ASN A 34 0.36 16.60 -6.27
N MET A 35 1.24 17.37 -5.64
CA MET A 35 2.65 17.45 -6.09
C MET A 35 3.61 16.67 -5.19
N SER A 36 3.38 16.64 -3.86
CA SER A 36 4.27 15.93 -2.91
C SER A 36 4.03 14.41 -2.84
N SER A 37 2.76 13.97 -2.88
CA SER A 37 2.41 12.54 -2.87
C SER A 37 2.87 11.85 -4.17
N THR A 38 2.71 12.54 -5.29
CA THR A 38 3.07 12.04 -6.62
C THR A 38 4.58 12.06 -6.86
N SER A 39 5.30 13.07 -6.34
CA SER A 39 6.77 13.11 -6.38
C SER A 39 7.41 12.02 -5.52
N ASN A 40 6.82 11.71 -4.36
CA ASN A 40 7.32 10.65 -3.48
C ASN A 40 7.07 9.26 -4.08
N ALA A 41 5.88 9.03 -4.64
CA ALA A 41 5.58 7.79 -5.35
C ALA A 41 6.47 7.60 -6.60
N SER A 42 6.76 8.66 -7.36
CA SER A 42 7.66 8.59 -8.50
C SER A 42 9.10 8.30 -8.08
N SER A 43 9.58 8.94 -7.01
CA SER A 43 10.93 8.73 -6.46
C SER A 43 11.13 7.30 -5.93
N LEU A 44 10.12 6.73 -5.27
CA LEU A 44 10.17 5.35 -4.82
C LEU A 44 10.18 4.36 -5.99
N ASN A 45 9.39 4.61 -7.04
CA ASN A 45 9.40 3.77 -8.24
C ASN A 45 10.76 3.82 -8.95
N GLU A 46 11.39 4.99 -9.03
CA GLU A 46 12.75 5.14 -9.53
C GLU A 46 13.75 4.35 -8.69
N ALA A 47 13.68 4.42 -7.37
CA ALA A 47 14.52 3.62 -6.48
C ALA A 47 14.35 2.11 -6.71
N LYS A 48 13.10 1.64 -6.86
CA LYS A 48 12.82 0.22 -7.17
C LYS A 48 13.39 -0.23 -8.51
N GLN A 49 13.43 0.65 -9.52
CA GLN A 49 14.07 0.36 -10.81
C GLN A 49 15.59 0.21 -10.65
N TYR A 50 16.26 1.11 -9.92
CA TYR A 50 17.68 0.99 -9.64
C TYR A 50 18.02 -0.29 -8.88
N ILE A 51 17.21 -0.67 -7.89
CA ILE A 51 17.35 -1.92 -7.15
C ILE A 51 17.20 -3.13 -8.10
N SER A 52 16.15 -3.14 -8.93
CA SER A 52 15.89 -4.23 -9.88
C SER A 52 17.07 -4.41 -10.84
N TYR A 53 17.62 -3.31 -11.37
CA TYR A 53 18.81 -3.34 -12.21
C TYR A 53 20.03 -3.88 -11.44
N ALA A 54 20.28 -3.41 -10.22
CA ALA A 54 21.39 -3.87 -9.41
C ALA A 54 21.30 -5.37 -9.11
N ILE A 55 20.11 -5.89 -8.78
CA ILE A 55 19.88 -7.33 -8.56
C ILE A 55 20.13 -8.13 -9.84
N SER A 56 19.73 -7.61 -11.00
CA SER A 56 19.94 -8.27 -12.30
C SER A 56 21.42 -8.44 -12.68
N VAL A 57 22.32 -7.63 -12.11
CA VAL A 57 23.77 -7.69 -12.34
C VAL A 57 24.50 -8.37 -11.19
N GLY A 58 24.16 -8.03 -9.94
CA GLY A 58 24.84 -8.50 -8.74
C GLY A 58 24.57 -9.98 -8.42
N ALA A 59 23.32 -10.43 -8.51
CA ALA A 59 23.00 -11.82 -8.20
C ALA A 59 23.69 -12.83 -9.14
N PRO A 60 23.77 -12.62 -10.47
CA PRO A 60 24.59 -13.45 -11.34
C PRO A 60 26.08 -13.42 -11.02
N ALA A 61 26.64 -12.25 -10.68
CA ALA A 61 28.06 -12.14 -10.30
C ALA A 61 28.37 -12.96 -9.05
N TYR A 62 27.51 -12.89 -8.02
CA TYR A 62 27.62 -13.69 -6.81
C TYR A 62 27.58 -15.19 -7.12
N ASN A 63 26.61 -15.63 -7.94
CA ASN A 63 26.47 -17.03 -8.34
C ASN A 63 27.66 -17.54 -9.16
N ALA A 64 28.39 -16.64 -9.84
CA ALA A 64 29.63 -16.95 -10.55
C ALA A 64 30.88 -16.96 -9.64
N GLY A 65 30.72 -16.70 -8.33
CA GLY A 65 31.81 -16.63 -7.36
C GLY A 65 32.45 -15.25 -7.20
N ASP A 66 32.01 -14.25 -7.97
CA ASP A 66 32.49 -12.86 -7.87
C ASP A 66 31.67 -12.08 -6.83
N VAL A 67 31.88 -12.47 -5.56
CA VAL A 67 31.16 -11.88 -4.41
C VAL A 67 31.49 -10.40 -4.24
N GLN A 68 32.75 -10.01 -4.51
CA GLN A 68 33.18 -8.61 -4.40
C GLN A 68 32.42 -7.72 -5.38
N LYS A 69 32.32 -8.12 -6.66
CA LYS A 69 31.56 -7.37 -7.65
C LYS A 69 30.07 -7.25 -7.28
N CYS A 70 29.47 -8.32 -6.74
CA CYS A 70 28.09 -8.26 -6.24
C CYS A 70 27.94 -7.20 -5.15
N ALA A 71 28.80 -7.25 -4.13
CA ALA A 71 28.79 -6.33 -3.01
C ALA A 71 28.97 -4.87 -3.48
N ASP A 72 29.93 -4.62 -4.38
CA ASP A 72 30.16 -3.28 -4.94
C ASP A 72 28.98 -2.78 -5.79
N THR A 73 28.39 -3.65 -6.61
CA THR A 73 27.20 -3.32 -7.42
C THR A 73 26.03 -2.88 -6.52
N TYR A 74 25.78 -3.61 -5.43
CA TYR A 74 24.73 -3.24 -4.48
C TYR A 74 25.06 -1.96 -3.72
N LYS A 75 26.31 -1.76 -3.29
CA LYS A 75 26.75 -0.54 -2.62
C LYS A 75 26.55 0.70 -3.49
N ASP A 76 26.92 0.61 -4.77
CA ASP A 76 26.79 1.74 -5.70
C ASP A 76 25.33 2.07 -6.00
N ALA A 77 24.47 1.05 -6.10
CA ALA A 77 23.03 1.24 -6.19
C ALA A 77 22.46 1.88 -4.91
N ALA A 78 22.86 1.39 -3.73
CA ALA A 78 22.45 1.93 -2.44
C ALA A 78 22.78 3.43 -2.31
N LYS A 79 24.00 3.84 -2.66
CA LYS A 79 24.41 5.25 -2.66
C LYS A 79 23.53 6.14 -3.55
N LYS A 80 23.11 5.63 -4.72
CA LYS A 80 22.26 6.37 -5.65
C LYS A 80 20.84 6.55 -5.13
N ILE A 81 20.28 5.54 -4.46
CA ILE A 81 18.88 5.57 -4.02
C ILE A 81 18.66 6.24 -2.67
N ILE A 82 19.67 6.32 -1.79
CA ILE A 82 19.54 6.96 -0.46
C ILE A 82 18.85 8.33 -0.49
N PRO A 83 19.20 9.28 -1.40
CA PRO A 83 18.60 10.61 -1.39
C PRO A 83 17.10 10.63 -1.75
N ILE A 84 16.63 9.63 -2.47
CA ILE A 84 15.26 9.56 -3.01
C ILE A 84 14.37 8.56 -2.24
N LEU A 85 14.94 7.83 -1.27
CA LEU A 85 14.20 6.89 -0.44
C LEU A 85 13.49 7.58 0.73
N PRO A 86 12.37 7.03 1.21
CA PRO A 86 11.76 7.45 2.47
C PRO A 86 12.76 7.35 3.65
N PRO A 87 12.68 8.26 4.65
CA PRO A 87 13.63 8.32 5.77
C PRO A 87 13.86 6.97 6.49
N VAL A 88 12.80 6.16 6.62
CA VAL A 88 12.85 4.82 7.25
C VAL A 88 13.90 3.88 6.65
N PHE A 89 14.19 4.00 5.36
CA PHE A 89 15.22 3.19 4.69
C PHE A 89 16.58 3.88 4.65
N GLN A 90 16.62 5.23 4.68
CA GLN A 90 17.87 5.96 4.54
C GLN A 90 18.86 5.61 5.65
N THR A 91 18.42 5.61 6.91
CA THR A 91 19.31 5.33 8.05
C THR A 91 19.86 3.91 8.00
N LYS A 92 19.00 2.91 7.72
CA LYS A 92 19.41 1.50 7.59
C LYS A 92 20.37 1.28 6.43
N LEU A 93 20.13 1.91 5.28
CA LEU A 93 21.01 1.78 4.13
C LEU A 93 22.35 2.49 4.37
N LYS A 94 22.34 3.67 5.02
CA LYS A 94 23.55 4.41 5.41
C LYS A 94 24.43 3.59 6.35
N SER A 95 23.86 3.02 7.41
CA SER A 95 24.63 2.19 8.35
C SER A 95 25.20 0.94 7.68
N GLU A 96 24.50 0.34 6.71
CA GLU A 96 25.03 -0.83 6.00
C GLU A 96 26.16 -0.49 5.00
N ILE A 97 26.19 0.73 4.47
CA ILE A 97 27.30 1.17 3.60
C ILE A 97 28.49 1.74 4.38
N GLU A 98 28.35 1.98 5.69
CA GLU A 98 29.47 2.34 6.56
C GLU A 98 30.46 1.16 6.69
N ASP A 99 31.75 1.50 6.73
CA ASP A 99 32.89 0.57 6.82
C ASP A 99 32.89 -0.58 5.78
N PHE A 100 32.29 -0.35 4.61
CA PHE A 100 32.13 -1.36 3.57
C PHE A 100 33.45 -1.96 3.08
N ALA A 101 34.51 -1.14 2.97
CA ALA A 101 35.81 -1.57 2.43
C ALA A 101 36.57 -2.54 3.34
N ASN A 102 36.30 -2.53 4.65
CA ASN A 102 36.96 -3.37 5.64
C ASN A 102 36.10 -4.58 6.06
N SER A 103 34.95 -4.78 5.41
CA SER A 103 33.96 -5.78 5.77
C SER A 103 34.03 -7.01 4.85
N ASN A 104 33.50 -8.14 5.33
CA ASN A 104 33.33 -9.33 4.49
C ASN A 104 32.34 -9.03 3.34
N PRO A 105 32.76 -9.14 2.07
CA PRO A 105 31.90 -8.86 0.91
C PRO A 105 30.64 -9.72 0.86
N ASP A 106 30.72 -10.98 1.31
CA ASP A 106 29.58 -11.90 1.37
C ASP A 106 28.49 -11.38 2.31
N ALA A 107 28.88 -11.06 3.54
CA ALA A 107 27.98 -10.54 4.56
C ALA A 107 27.32 -9.22 4.11
N LYS A 108 28.09 -8.34 3.47
CA LYS A 108 27.60 -7.06 2.94
C LYS A 108 26.65 -7.24 1.76
N ALA A 109 26.92 -8.17 0.84
CA ALA A 109 26.02 -8.45 -0.28
C ALA A 109 24.64 -8.91 0.21
N TRP A 110 24.61 -9.84 1.17
CA TRP A 110 23.37 -10.32 1.78
C TRP A 110 22.67 -9.28 2.67
N ALA A 111 23.42 -8.43 3.39
CA ALA A 111 22.84 -7.33 4.16
C ALA A 111 22.11 -6.34 3.26
N LEU A 112 22.77 -5.85 2.21
CA LEU A 112 22.16 -4.94 1.24
C LEU A 112 20.99 -5.59 0.50
N ARG A 113 21.11 -6.87 0.12
CA ARG A 113 20.01 -7.59 -0.55
C ARG A 113 18.75 -7.62 0.30
N ARG A 114 18.86 -7.91 1.59
CA ARG A 114 17.70 -7.92 2.50
C ARG A 114 17.01 -6.57 2.60
N ILE A 115 17.78 -5.47 2.59
CA ILE A 115 17.19 -4.13 2.59
C ILE A 115 16.56 -3.81 1.24
N PHE A 116 17.19 -4.19 0.13
CA PHE A 116 16.61 -4.05 -1.21
C PHE A 116 15.28 -4.77 -1.33
N ASP A 117 15.20 -6.03 -0.90
CA ASP A 117 13.95 -6.79 -0.89
C ASP A 117 12.89 -6.05 -0.02
N SER A 118 13.28 -5.53 1.15
CA SER A 118 12.39 -4.74 2.01
C SER A 118 11.88 -3.44 1.34
N ILE A 119 12.71 -2.78 0.53
CA ILE A 119 12.31 -1.59 -0.24
C ILE A 119 11.39 -1.98 -1.40
N MET A 120 11.67 -3.10 -2.08
CA MET A 120 10.83 -3.59 -3.18
C MET A 120 9.42 -3.90 -2.70
N ASP A 121 9.30 -4.46 -1.50
CA ASP A 121 8.01 -4.79 -0.85
C ASP A 121 7.36 -3.58 -0.16
N TYR A 122 8.09 -2.47 0.01
CA TYR A 122 7.54 -1.29 0.66
C TYR A 122 6.41 -0.67 -0.15
N THR A 123 5.29 -0.47 0.52
CA THR A 123 4.14 0.28 0.03
C THR A 123 4.01 1.54 0.88
N GLN A 124 3.93 2.70 0.22
CA GLN A 124 3.77 3.96 0.92
C GLN A 124 2.42 3.94 1.68
N PRO A 125 2.41 4.26 2.98
CA PRO A 125 1.19 4.20 3.77
C PRO A 125 0.20 5.26 3.32
N ILE A 126 -1.07 4.90 3.32
CA ILE A 126 -2.17 5.86 3.21
C ILE A 126 -2.23 6.67 4.51
N VAL A 127 -2.30 7.98 4.40
CA VAL A 127 -2.35 8.90 5.56
C VAL A 127 -3.67 9.67 5.55
N PRO A 128 -4.14 10.16 6.73
CA PRO A 128 -5.28 11.04 6.78
C PRO A 128 -5.09 12.26 5.88
N MET A 129 -6.19 12.71 5.27
CA MET A 129 -6.19 13.88 4.40
C MET A 129 -7.51 14.63 4.54
N ASP A 130 -7.44 15.95 4.36
CA ASP A 130 -8.63 16.77 4.23
C ASP A 130 -9.28 16.55 2.87
N THR A 131 -10.58 16.32 2.85
CA THR A 131 -11.35 16.21 1.62
C THR A 131 -12.20 17.45 1.46
N SER A 132 -12.01 18.19 0.36
CA SER A 132 -12.90 19.29 -0.01
C SER A 132 -14.27 18.82 -0.51
N ASP A 133 -14.48 17.50 -0.58
CA ASP A 133 -15.75 16.91 -0.98
C ASP A 133 -16.73 16.90 0.20
N ASN A 134 -17.71 17.80 0.14
CA ASN A 134 -18.73 17.96 1.18
C ASN A 134 -19.83 16.89 1.10
N ASN A 135 -19.82 15.99 0.10
CA ASN A 135 -20.88 15.00 -0.10
C ASN A 135 -20.56 13.61 0.47
N ILE A 136 -19.47 13.48 1.24
CA ILE A 136 -19.10 12.19 1.83
C ILE A 136 -20.11 11.79 2.91
N SER A 137 -20.74 10.62 2.72
CA SER A 137 -21.59 9.98 3.72
C SER A 137 -20.85 8.85 4.41
N TYR A 138 -21.17 8.60 5.68
CA TYR A 138 -20.52 7.57 6.51
C TYR A 138 -21.53 6.55 7.03
N GLU A 139 -21.12 5.27 6.99
CA GLU A 139 -21.82 4.16 7.62
C GLU A 139 -20.85 3.50 8.62
N GLN A 140 -21.03 3.80 9.90
CA GLN A 140 -20.20 3.25 10.97
C GLN A 140 -20.43 1.74 11.13
N PHE A 141 -19.35 0.99 11.39
CA PHE A 141 -19.50 -0.42 11.72
C PHE A 141 -20.24 -0.63 13.05
N THR A 142 -21.17 -1.59 13.05
CA THR A 142 -21.91 -1.98 14.24
C THR A 142 -21.11 -2.96 15.11
N SER A 143 -21.45 -3.07 16.39
CA SER A 143 -20.85 -4.07 17.29
C SER A 143 -21.12 -5.53 16.86
N ASN A 144 -22.15 -5.76 16.04
CA ASN A 144 -22.41 -7.08 15.44
C ASN A 144 -21.43 -7.41 14.30
N GLN A 145 -20.96 -6.39 13.58
CA GLN A 145 -19.94 -6.54 12.54
C GLN A 145 -18.54 -6.59 13.16
N ILE A 146 -18.26 -5.71 14.13
CA ILE A 146 -16.97 -5.53 14.79
C ILE A 146 -17.12 -5.84 16.29
N GLY A 147 -17.43 -7.10 16.57
CA GLY A 147 -17.49 -7.63 17.93
C GLY A 147 -16.11 -8.05 18.44
N GLN A 148 -16.05 -9.21 19.09
CA GLN A 148 -14.78 -9.82 19.48
C GLN A 148 -14.08 -10.44 18.26
N PRO A 149 -12.85 -10.03 17.91
CA PRO A 149 -12.13 -10.61 16.79
C PRO A 149 -11.45 -11.93 17.15
N ILE A 150 -11.09 -12.67 16.12
CA ILE A 150 -10.12 -13.77 16.20
C ILE A 150 -8.72 -13.18 16.21
N GLN A 151 -7.88 -13.63 17.14
CA GLN A 151 -6.47 -13.29 17.20
C GLN A 151 -5.66 -14.23 16.29
N VAL A 152 -4.85 -13.65 15.41
CA VAL A 152 -3.92 -14.35 14.52
C VAL A 152 -2.53 -13.79 14.76
N MET A 153 -1.67 -14.61 15.35
CA MET A 153 -0.37 -14.20 15.88
C MET A 153 0.75 -15.05 15.28
N ASP A 154 1.98 -14.71 15.61
CA ASP A 154 3.20 -15.36 15.10
C ASP A 154 3.65 -16.59 15.91
N ASN A 155 2.83 -17.11 16.84
CA ASN A 155 3.25 -18.13 17.80
C ASN A 155 3.64 -19.49 17.19
N VAL A 156 3.40 -19.69 15.90
CA VAL A 156 3.91 -20.86 15.17
C VAL A 156 5.44 -20.86 15.24
N MET A 157 6.02 -21.99 15.66
CA MET A 157 7.46 -22.14 15.96
C MET A 157 7.99 -21.28 17.12
N GLY A 158 7.12 -20.82 18.03
CA GLY A 158 7.52 -20.16 19.28
C GLY A 158 7.60 -18.64 19.23
N GLY A 159 7.02 -17.99 18.21
CA GLY A 159 6.83 -16.54 18.23
C GLY A 159 6.09 -16.08 19.49
N MET A 160 6.40 -14.87 19.94
CA MET A 160 5.94 -14.35 21.23
C MET A 160 5.16 -13.04 21.08
N SER A 161 4.70 -12.70 19.87
CA SER A 161 3.89 -11.51 19.68
C SER A 161 2.50 -11.71 20.28
N THR A 162 1.93 -10.62 20.78
CA THR A 162 0.60 -10.55 21.37
C THR A 162 -0.18 -9.41 20.73
N GLY A 163 -1.52 -9.51 20.74
CA GLY A 163 -2.38 -8.45 20.27
C GLY A 163 -3.82 -8.67 20.72
N GLU A 164 -4.48 -7.60 21.14
CA GLU A 164 -5.85 -7.63 21.65
C GLU A 164 -6.68 -6.45 21.12
N TRP A 165 -7.99 -6.65 21.10
CA TRP A 165 -8.94 -5.62 20.69
C TRP A 165 -9.77 -5.19 21.90
N GLY A 166 -9.73 -3.90 22.21
CA GLY A 166 -10.65 -3.25 23.14
C GLY A 166 -11.86 -2.70 22.38
N PRO A 167 -12.99 -3.43 22.25
CA PRO A 167 -14.12 -2.98 21.43
C PRO A 167 -14.80 -1.71 21.95
N ASN A 168 -14.77 -1.47 23.26
CA ASN A 168 -15.34 -0.26 23.85
C ASN A 168 -14.49 0.99 23.60
N SER A 169 -13.20 0.81 23.30
CA SER A 169 -12.25 1.88 23.05
C SER A 169 -11.79 1.95 21.60
N ASN A 170 -12.24 1.02 20.73
CA ASN A 170 -11.71 0.80 19.38
C ASN A 170 -10.17 0.78 19.34
N THR A 171 -9.57 0.08 20.31
CA THR A 171 -8.12 0.03 20.48
C THR A 171 -7.58 -1.32 20.05
N PHE A 172 -6.58 -1.32 19.17
CA PHE A 172 -5.74 -2.47 18.88
C PHE A 172 -4.36 -2.27 19.52
N SER A 173 -4.02 -3.09 20.52
CA SER A 173 -2.77 -2.97 21.28
C SER A 173 -2.09 -4.32 21.46
N GLY A 174 -0.79 -4.29 21.75
CA GLY A 174 -0.02 -5.51 22.02
C GLY A 174 1.49 -5.29 21.93
N VAL A 175 2.21 -6.40 21.80
CA VAL A 175 3.67 -6.39 21.67
C VAL A 175 4.06 -7.27 20.49
N THR A 176 4.87 -6.75 19.57
CA THR A 176 5.46 -7.55 18.48
C THR A 176 6.92 -7.87 18.79
N SER A 177 7.35 -9.11 18.56
CA SER A 177 8.73 -9.54 18.86
C SER A 177 9.37 -10.24 17.68
N LEU A 178 10.65 -9.92 17.40
CA LEU A 178 11.45 -10.60 16.38
C LEU A 178 11.98 -11.97 16.84
N ALA A 179 11.78 -12.33 18.11
CA ALA A 179 12.20 -13.61 18.66
C ALA A 179 11.55 -14.78 17.91
N ASN A 180 12.31 -15.87 17.73
CA ASN A 180 11.85 -17.10 17.07
C ASN A 180 11.28 -16.85 15.66
N ASN A 181 11.86 -15.88 14.94
CA ASN A 181 11.42 -15.44 13.61
C ASN A 181 10.02 -14.83 13.54
N GLY A 182 9.45 -14.45 14.69
CA GLY A 182 8.17 -13.76 14.80
C GLY A 182 8.19 -12.32 14.26
N GLY A 183 7.18 -11.54 14.65
CA GLY A 183 7.09 -10.10 14.44
C GLY A 183 5.79 -9.68 13.79
N PHE A 184 4.67 -10.34 14.10
CA PHE A 184 3.36 -9.81 13.73
C PHE A 184 2.29 -10.15 14.76
N ALA A 185 1.33 -9.25 14.87
CA ALA A 185 0.10 -9.44 15.61
C ALA A 185 -1.07 -8.99 14.74
N SER A 186 -2.16 -9.76 14.75
CA SER A 186 -3.30 -9.45 13.90
C SER A 186 -4.62 -9.86 14.53
N ILE A 187 -5.64 -9.06 14.28
CA ILE A 187 -7.02 -9.32 14.70
C ILE A 187 -7.94 -9.33 13.47
N ARG A 188 -8.92 -10.25 13.48
CA ARG A 188 -9.80 -10.56 12.35
C ARG A 188 -11.25 -10.64 12.78
N TRP A 189 -12.12 -9.89 12.12
CA TRP A 189 -13.57 -10.07 12.18
C TRP A 189 -14.03 -10.81 10.94
N ARG A 190 -14.41 -12.07 11.13
CA ARG A 190 -15.03 -12.89 10.09
C ARG A 190 -16.54 -12.73 10.17
N PHE A 191 -17.17 -12.40 9.06
CA PHE A 191 -18.61 -12.22 9.01
C PHE A 191 -19.32 -13.56 8.85
N ASN A 192 -20.40 -13.76 9.61
CA ASN A 192 -21.22 -14.98 9.52
C ASN A 192 -21.91 -15.10 8.16
N ASN A 193 -22.25 -13.96 7.55
CA ASN A 193 -22.83 -13.85 6.22
C ASN A 193 -21.93 -12.99 5.34
N ILE A 194 -21.90 -13.28 4.05
CA ILE A 194 -21.22 -12.44 3.05
C ILE A 194 -21.83 -11.03 3.11
N GLN A 195 -20.97 -10.02 3.22
CA GLN A 195 -21.36 -8.62 3.21
C GLN A 195 -21.26 -8.05 1.80
N ASN A 196 -22.25 -7.26 1.40
CA ASN A 196 -22.21 -6.51 0.15
C ASN A 196 -21.92 -5.04 0.46
N TRP A 197 -20.71 -4.59 0.16
CA TRP A 197 -20.24 -3.21 0.29
C TRP A 197 -20.04 -2.52 -1.06
N SER A 198 -20.63 -3.04 -2.13
CA SER A 198 -20.46 -2.49 -3.50
C SER A 198 -20.96 -1.06 -3.68
N TYR A 199 -21.81 -0.58 -2.77
CA TYR A 199 -22.28 0.81 -2.73
C TYR A 199 -21.25 1.77 -2.11
N ALA A 200 -20.31 1.27 -1.31
CA ALA A 200 -19.29 2.07 -0.65
C ALA A 200 -18.06 2.25 -1.54
N LYS A 201 -17.33 3.34 -1.32
CA LYS A 201 -16.05 3.62 -2.01
C LYS A 201 -14.85 3.02 -1.28
N GLY A 202 -14.97 2.79 0.02
CA GLY A 202 -13.91 2.24 0.85
C GLY A 202 -14.21 2.35 2.32
N ILE A 203 -13.15 2.24 3.12
CA ILE A 203 -13.19 2.29 4.58
C ILE A 203 -12.71 3.67 5.04
N TYR A 204 -13.34 4.23 6.07
CA TYR A 204 -12.88 5.44 6.73
C TYR A 204 -12.49 5.15 8.18
N ILE A 205 -11.55 5.95 8.70
CA ILE A 205 -11.16 5.96 10.12
C ILE A 205 -11.04 7.42 10.58
N LYS A 206 -11.74 7.79 11.66
CA LYS A 206 -11.65 9.09 12.34
C LYS A 206 -10.92 8.93 13.67
N GLY A 207 -10.22 9.99 14.08
CA GLY A 207 -9.52 10.01 15.37
C GLY A 207 -8.36 9.02 15.47
N LEU A 208 -7.76 8.67 14.34
CA LEU A 208 -6.68 7.69 14.26
C LEU A 208 -5.46 8.15 15.08
N LYS A 209 -5.08 7.41 16.12
CA LYS A 209 -3.90 7.72 16.95
C LYS A 209 -2.98 6.51 17.09
N HIS A 210 -1.68 6.79 17.13
CA HIS A 210 -0.61 5.79 17.22
C HIS A 210 0.21 5.99 18.50
N SER A 211 0.73 4.92 19.09
CA SER A 211 1.74 5.02 20.16
C SER A 211 3.11 5.51 19.68
N ASN A 212 3.49 5.17 18.43
CA ASN A 212 4.76 5.57 17.81
C ASN A 212 4.51 6.00 16.34
N PRO A 213 3.98 7.20 16.09
CA PRO A 213 3.55 7.66 14.77
C PRO A 213 4.68 7.78 13.74
N ASP A 214 5.91 8.03 14.19
CA ASP A 214 7.06 8.25 13.30
C ASP A 214 7.54 6.95 12.63
N GLU A 215 7.31 5.80 13.27
CA GLU A 215 7.83 4.51 12.83
C GLU A 215 6.73 3.48 12.51
N HIS A 216 5.64 3.47 13.29
CA HIS A 216 4.62 2.43 13.20
C HIS A 216 3.61 2.72 12.10
N THR A 217 3.52 1.75 11.18
CA THR A 217 2.50 1.61 10.16
C THR A 217 1.67 0.37 10.45
N PHE A 218 0.39 0.43 10.10
CA PHE A 218 -0.54 -0.67 10.31
C PHE A 218 -1.12 -1.09 8.98
N SER A 219 -1.64 -2.31 8.92
CA SER A 219 -2.32 -2.81 7.75
C SER A 219 -3.77 -3.10 8.04
N ILE A 220 -4.65 -2.67 7.13
CA ILE A 220 -6.00 -3.19 7.05
C ILE A 220 -6.00 -4.37 6.08
N LEU A 221 -6.73 -5.42 6.43
CA LEU A 221 -6.83 -6.63 5.62
C LEU A 221 -8.28 -6.92 5.31
N LEU A 222 -8.53 -7.33 4.08
CA LEU A 222 -9.85 -7.71 3.59
C LEU A 222 -9.79 -9.07 2.94
N LYS A 223 -10.89 -9.82 3.05
CA LYS A 223 -11.15 -11.00 2.24
C LYS A 223 -12.50 -10.88 1.56
N ASP A 224 -12.55 -11.32 0.32
CA ASP A 224 -13.78 -11.62 -0.39
C ASP A 224 -13.98 -13.14 -0.49
N ASP A 225 -15.04 -13.56 -1.18
CA ASP A 225 -15.35 -14.98 -1.38
C ASP A 225 -14.28 -15.73 -2.20
N MET A 226 -13.47 -15.03 -3.00
CA MET A 226 -12.34 -15.63 -3.70
C MET A 226 -11.23 -16.02 -2.72
N CYS A 227 -10.96 -15.18 -1.72
CA CYS A 227 -9.99 -15.51 -0.67
C CYS A 227 -10.38 -16.77 0.15
N GLU A 228 -11.67 -17.13 0.18
CA GLU A 228 -12.13 -18.38 0.80
C GLU A 228 -11.79 -19.63 -0.05
N ARG A 229 -11.68 -19.45 -1.37
CA ARG A 229 -11.32 -20.52 -2.32
C ARG A 229 -9.82 -20.67 -2.45
N VAL A 230 -9.09 -19.56 -2.42
CA VAL A 230 -7.63 -19.53 -2.49
C VAL A 230 -7.07 -19.43 -1.08
N ARG A 231 -6.74 -20.58 -0.48
CA ARG A 231 -6.33 -20.66 0.92
C ARG A 231 -5.20 -19.67 1.26
N LEU A 232 -5.32 -19.09 2.45
CA LEU A 232 -4.28 -18.26 3.09
C LEU A 232 -4.01 -16.95 2.32
N THR A 233 -4.99 -16.51 1.54
CA THR A 233 -4.95 -15.22 0.85
C THR A 233 -5.76 -14.14 1.55
N ASN A 234 -5.40 -12.90 1.27
CA ASN A 234 -6.10 -11.69 1.68
C ASN A 234 -5.65 -10.54 0.76
N TYR A 235 -6.40 -9.45 0.79
CA TYR A 235 -5.93 -8.16 0.31
C TYR A 235 -5.45 -7.33 1.48
N LYS A 236 -4.44 -6.50 1.24
CA LYS A 236 -3.79 -5.69 2.27
C LYS A 236 -3.59 -4.26 1.79
N ALA A 237 -3.83 -3.30 2.68
CA ALA A 237 -3.44 -1.92 2.47
C ALA A 237 -2.77 -1.38 3.73
N VAL A 238 -1.65 -0.67 3.55
CA VAL A 238 -0.87 -0.08 4.64
C VAL A 238 -1.32 1.35 4.88
N PHE A 239 -1.47 1.75 6.14
CA PHE A 239 -1.82 3.10 6.54
C PHE A 239 -1.01 3.57 7.75
N ALA A 240 -0.97 4.90 7.94
CA ALA A 240 -0.33 5.53 9.09
C ALA A 240 -0.90 6.93 9.39
N ASN A 241 -0.62 7.49 10.56
CA ASN A 241 -0.88 8.89 10.88
C ASN A 241 0.35 9.55 11.53
N PRO A 242 1.44 9.78 10.75
CA PRO A 242 2.69 10.31 11.30
C PRO A 242 2.53 11.70 11.94
N GLU A 243 1.66 12.53 11.38
CA GLU A 243 1.39 13.88 11.89
C GLU A 243 0.37 13.90 13.05
N GLN A 244 -0.14 12.73 13.47
CA GLN A 244 -1.22 12.61 14.47
C GLN A 244 -2.39 13.57 14.18
N SER A 245 -2.68 13.74 12.89
CA SER A 245 -3.72 14.67 12.44
C SER A 245 -5.11 14.16 12.83
N ASN A 246 -6.02 15.08 13.11
CA ASN A 246 -7.44 14.75 13.37
C ASN A 246 -8.25 14.58 12.07
N GLN A 247 -7.59 14.54 10.92
CA GLN A 247 -8.24 14.34 9.64
C GLN A 247 -8.75 12.89 9.51
N THR A 248 -9.69 12.68 8.60
CA THR A 248 -10.19 11.34 8.32
C THR A 248 -9.21 10.60 7.42
N LEU A 249 -8.88 9.36 7.77
CA LEU A 249 -8.20 8.44 6.88
C LEU A 249 -9.24 7.78 5.97
N TYR A 250 -9.03 7.88 4.66
CA TYR A 250 -9.83 7.17 3.67
C TYR A 250 -8.98 6.11 2.99
N ILE A 251 -9.46 4.86 3.01
CA ILE A 251 -8.84 3.71 2.36
C ILE A 251 -9.78 3.24 1.24
N PRO A 252 -9.60 3.71 -0.01
CA PRO A 252 -10.47 3.35 -1.13
C PRO A 252 -10.35 1.87 -1.48
N PHE A 253 -11.45 1.22 -1.89
CA PHE A 253 -11.38 -0.20 -2.29
C PHE A 253 -10.44 -0.45 -3.48
N SER A 254 -10.20 0.57 -4.31
CA SER A 254 -9.29 0.49 -5.45
C SER A 254 -7.83 0.26 -5.07
N VAL A 255 -7.43 0.47 -3.80
CA VAL A 255 -6.06 0.14 -3.36
C VAL A 255 -5.86 -1.37 -3.20
N PHE A 256 -6.94 -2.15 -3.00
CA PHE A 256 -6.90 -3.61 -2.86
C PHE A 256 -6.93 -4.30 -4.23
N ASN A 257 -5.89 -4.08 -5.02
CA ASN A 257 -5.82 -4.53 -6.41
C ASN A 257 -5.08 -5.87 -6.61
N THR A 258 -4.41 -6.38 -5.59
CA THR A 258 -3.61 -7.60 -5.66
C THR A 258 -3.80 -8.42 -4.37
N MET A 259 -4.13 -9.70 -4.52
CA MET A 259 -4.12 -10.64 -3.39
C MET A 259 -2.69 -10.94 -2.96
N GLU A 260 -2.49 -11.12 -1.65
CA GLU A 260 -1.27 -11.68 -1.09
C GLU A 260 -1.55 -13.07 -0.51
N GLN A 261 -0.62 -14.00 -0.72
CA GLN A 261 -0.59 -15.30 -0.05
C GLN A 261 0.65 -15.39 0.84
N MET A 262 0.46 -15.52 2.15
CA MET A 262 1.57 -15.57 3.11
C MET A 262 2.59 -14.44 2.94
N GLY A 263 2.10 -13.22 2.72
CA GLY A 263 2.93 -12.03 2.53
C GLY A 263 3.60 -11.92 1.16
N ARG A 264 3.24 -12.77 0.19
CA ARG A 264 3.72 -12.69 -1.19
C ARG A 264 2.61 -12.30 -2.12
N SER A 265 2.83 -11.27 -2.94
CA SER A 265 1.88 -10.84 -3.96
C SER A 265 1.62 -11.94 -5.00
N LEU A 266 0.34 -12.23 -5.23
CA LEU A 266 -0.11 -13.12 -6.28
C LEU A 266 -0.34 -12.31 -7.57
N VAL A 267 0.69 -12.23 -8.40
CA VAL A 267 0.63 -11.51 -9.69
C VAL A 267 -0.48 -12.10 -10.56
N GLY A 268 -1.34 -11.24 -11.11
CA GLY A 268 -2.48 -11.65 -11.93
C GLY A 268 -3.69 -12.14 -11.13
N SER A 269 -3.69 -11.98 -9.81
CA SER A 269 -4.89 -12.18 -8.99
C SER A 269 -6.02 -11.22 -9.37
N PRO A 270 -7.30 -11.61 -9.21
CA PRO A 270 -8.41 -10.66 -9.29
C PRO A 270 -8.25 -9.52 -8.28
N VAL A 271 -8.88 -8.39 -8.61
CA VAL A 271 -9.05 -7.26 -7.69
C VAL A 271 -10.11 -7.58 -6.65
N PHE A 272 -10.05 -6.92 -5.49
CA PHE A 272 -11.01 -7.10 -4.41
C PHE A 272 -12.45 -6.89 -4.87
N ASN A 273 -13.33 -7.85 -4.55
CA ASN A 273 -14.75 -7.75 -4.83
C ASN A 273 -15.53 -7.21 -3.60
N PRO A 274 -15.94 -5.93 -3.57
CA PRO A 274 -16.67 -5.38 -2.45
C PRO A 274 -18.10 -5.94 -2.35
N SER A 275 -18.63 -6.66 -3.35
CA SER A 275 -19.97 -7.25 -3.26
C SER A 275 -20.02 -8.54 -2.44
N ALA A 276 -18.86 -9.09 -2.07
CA ALA A 276 -18.75 -10.43 -1.51
C ALA A 276 -17.74 -10.53 -0.33
N VAL A 277 -17.75 -9.54 0.57
CA VAL A 277 -16.77 -9.44 1.66
C VAL A 277 -17.05 -10.46 2.76
N THR A 278 -16.01 -11.16 3.21
CA THR A 278 -16.11 -12.22 4.23
C THR A 278 -15.34 -11.91 5.51
N GLU A 279 -14.32 -11.07 5.46
CA GLU A 279 -13.46 -10.77 6.61
C GLU A 279 -12.86 -9.37 6.49
N ILE A 280 -12.74 -8.68 7.62
CA ILE A 280 -11.93 -7.48 7.79
C ILE A 280 -10.97 -7.68 8.97
N GLY A 281 -9.81 -7.05 8.96
CA GLY A 281 -8.92 -7.09 10.10
C GLY A 281 -7.83 -6.05 10.11
N LEU A 282 -7.13 -5.99 11.23
CA LEU A 282 -5.98 -5.12 11.46
C LEU A 282 -4.72 -5.95 11.70
N MET A 283 -3.57 -5.41 11.36
CA MET A 283 -2.28 -6.07 11.56
C MET A 283 -1.18 -5.07 11.87
N ALA A 284 -0.43 -5.39 12.92
CA ALA A 284 0.86 -4.84 13.25
C ALA A 284 1.91 -5.85 12.79
N ILE A 285 2.90 -5.42 12.02
CA ILE A 285 3.90 -6.32 11.45
C ILE A 285 5.26 -5.63 11.30
N LYS A 286 6.32 -6.40 11.51
CA LYS A 286 7.69 -6.03 11.18
C LYS A 286 7.83 -5.69 9.67
N PRO A 287 8.78 -4.83 9.29
CA PRO A 287 9.80 -4.20 10.14
C PRO A 287 9.34 -2.93 10.84
N SER A 288 8.11 -2.46 10.57
CA SER A 288 7.64 -1.16 11.02
C SER A 288 7.14 -1.19 12.47
N VAL A 289 6.44 -2.26 12.88
CA VAL A 289 5.98 -2.42 14.26
C VAL A 289 6.81 -3.50 14.93
N VAL A 290 7.66 -3.09 15.86
CA VAL A 290 8.49 -3.95 16.72
C VAL A 290 8.46 -3.38 18.14
N GLY A 291 8.15 -4.21 19.13
CA GLY A 291 7.91 -3.79 20.50
C GLY A 291 6.44 -3.45 20.76
N ASP A 292 6.20 -2.62 21.76
CA ASP A 292 4.86 -2.22 22.22
C ASP A 292 4.17 -1.35 21.16
N PHE A 293 2.91 -1.65 20.87
CA PHE A 293 2.10 -0.84 19.98
C PHE A 293 0.70 -0.60 20.54
N GLN A 294 0.15 0.56 20.19
CA GLN A 294 -1.24 0.89 20.38
C GLN A 294 -1.74 1.70 19.18
N LEU A 295 -2.94 1.36 18.74
CA LEU A 295 -3.66 1.97 17.63
C LEU A 295 -5.10 2.23 18.08
N ASP A 296 -5.50 3.50 18.13
CA ASP A 296 -6.82 3.92 18.60
C ASP A 296 -7.62 4.59 17.49
N PHE A 297 -8.93 4.35 17.46
CA PHE A 297 -9.89 5.02 16.58
C PHE A 297 -11.01 5.65 17.41
N ASP A 298 -11.52 6.80 16.99
CA ASP A 298 -12.79 7.31 17.54
C ASP A 298 -13.98 6.60 16.85
N GLU A 299 -13.90 6.46 15.52
CA GLU A 299 -14.96 5.93 14.68
C GLU A 299 -14.37 5.32 13.40
N TRP A 300 -14.95 4.22 12.91
CA TRP A 300 -14.57 3.63 11.63
C TRP A 300 -15.72 2.85 10.99
N GLY A 301 -15.68 2.75 9.67
CA GLY A 301 -16.79 2.21 8.89
C GLY A 301 -16.57 2.35 7.39
N LEU A 302 -17.67 2.37 6.64
CA LEU A 302 -17.68 2.56 5.19
C LEU A 302 -18.01 4.01 4.83
N TYR A 303 -17.40 4.52 3.75
CA TYR A 303 -17.76 5.84 3.21
C TYR A 303 -18.29 5.75 1.79
N MET A 304 -19.18 6.70 1.45
CA MET A 304 -19.87 6.83 0.17
C MET A 304 -19.72 8.26 -0.35
N LEU A 305 -19.96 8.44 -1.65
CA LEU A 305 -20.04 9.74 -2.32
C LEU A 305 -21.46 9.97 -2.84
#